data_AF-A0A7J4JYC5-F1
#
_entry.id   AF-A0A7J4JYC5-F1
#
_cell.length_a   1.000
_cell.length_b   1.000
_cell.length_c   1.000
_cell.angle_alpha   90.00
_cell.angle_beta   90.00
_cell.angle_gamma   90.00
#
_symmetry.space_group_name_H-M   'P 1'
#
loop_
_entity.id
_entity.type
_entity.pdbx_description
1 polymer ?
#
loop_
_entity_poly.entity_id
_entity_poly.type
_entity_poly.pdbx_seq_one_letter_code
_entity_poly.pdbx_strand_id
1 'polypeptide(L)'
;MTTYDGINNAWKSACRILLGDEIGDLEQIEDYLYRYIGHINEKKSVISDKPVTISGSEICDNGKIIENEEIEEYELLLKSVKLDIDSIKDVDSILEAVGEKLYYSGGITLGNSKYVQKSNRCVDSSFVYKSMDVYEGCKYVALSDQVRKCEYVFGVGLSGENNFIIRGHEVWRDTRCFEAFRTYNSSDCYFVANLEGCNNCMFSFNQRNKSNLIGNLQLSKDEYLKLRQKLVEDIRNILKEKKTIPGIVEIIAYPHKPSSSMPEEISSKKTKETIAPKEIET
;
A
#
# COMPACT_ATOMS: atom_id res chain seq x y z
N MET A 1 9.09 22.00 -9.41
CA MET A 1 8.48 20.97 -8.56
C MET A 1 8.57 19.66 -9.31
N THR A 2 9.28 18.68 -8.76
CA THR A 2 9.39 17.33 -9.31
C THR A 2 8.13 16.52 -9.00
N THR A 3 8.01 15.33 -9.61
CA THR A 3 6.98 14.35 -9.27
C THR A 3 7.04 13.99 -7.78
N TYR A 4 8.24 13.69 -7.28
CA TYR A 4 8.46 13.32 -5.87
C TYR A 4 8.13 14.47 -4.91
N ASP A 5 8.47 15.72 -5.22
CA ASP A 5 8.16 16.87 -4.35
C ASP A 5 6.66 16.97 -4.05
N GLY A 6 5.83 16.83 -5.10
CA GLY A 6 4.36 16.88 -4.96
C GLY A 6 3.83 15.77 -4.05
N ILE A 7 4.41 14.57 -4.17
CA ILE A 7 4.01 13.35 -3.46
C ILE A 7 4.53 13.32 -2.02
N ASN A 8 5.70 13.89 -1.75
CA ASN A 8 6.23 13.99 -0.39
C ASN A 8 5.52 15.10 0.41
N ASN A 9 5.17 16.23 -0.22
CA ASN A 9 4.35 17.28 0.39
C ASN A 9 2.95 16.75 0.77
N ALA A 10 2.37 15.96 -0.13
CA ALA A 10 1.15 15.21 0.06
C ALA A 10 1.21 14.21 1.23
N TRP A 11 2.23 13.36 1.25
CA TRP A 11 2.53 12.42 2.34
C TRP A 11 2.60 13.11 3.71
N LYS A 12 3.35 14.21 3.81
CA LYS A 12 3.44 15.01 5.05
C LYS A 12 2.09 15.57 5.47
N SER A 13 1.26 16.00 4.50
CA SER A 13 -0.11 16.44 4.76
C SER A 13 -0.99 15.30 5.31
N ALA A 14 -0.90 14.10 4.72
CA ALA A 14 -1.60 12.92 5.21
C ALA A 14 -1.22 12.56 6.65
N CYS A 15 0.09 12.56 6.96
CA CYS A 15 0.61 12.27 8.29
C CYS A 15 0.11 13.26 9.34
N ARG A 16 0.17 14.58 9.08
CA ARG A 16 -0.33 15.59 10.02
C ARG A 16 -1.81 15.42 10.36
N ILE A 17 -2.62 14.91 9.43
CA ILE A 17 -4.05 14.71 9.63
C ILE A 17 -4.37 13.37 10.31
N LEU A 18 -3.69 12.28 9.92
CA LEU A 18 -3.93 10.94 10.49
C LEU A 18 -3.24 10.72 11.84
N LEU A 19 -2.01 11.21 11.97
CA LEU A 19 -1.08 10.95 13.08
C LEU A 19 -0.83 12.18 13.96
N GLY A 20 -1.43 13.33 13.63
CA GLY A 20 -1.29 14.58 14.36
C GLY A 20 0.06 15.28 14.22
N ASP A 21 0.98 14.76 13.40
CA ASP A 21 2.27 15.38 13.04
C ASP A 21 2.89 14.67 11.82
N GLU A 22 3.99 15.20 11.28
CA GLU A 22 4.84 14.53 10.29
C GLU A 22 5.68 13.40 10.92
N ILE A 23 6.01 12.35 10.16
CA ILE A 23 6.85 11.22 10.61
C ILE A 23 8.18 11.08 9.84
N GLY A 24 8.45 12.00 8.92
CA GLY A 24 9.61 11.99 8.01
C GLY A 24 9.19 12.14 6.55
N ASP A 25 10.16 12.02 5.64
CA ASP A 25 9.91 11.97 4.20
C ASP A 25 9.39 10.58 3.78
N LEU A 26 8.63 10.52 2.68
CA LEU A 26 8.02 9.29 2.17
C LEU A 26 9.05 8.16 1.95
N GLU A 27 10.19 8.50 1.35
CA GLU A 27 11.29 7.54 1.07
C GLU A 27 11.78 6.81 2.32
N GLN A 28 11.74 7.46 3.50
CA GLN A 28 12.17 6.84 4.77
C GLN A 28 11.22 5.75 5.27
N ILE A 29 10.00 5.67 4.72
CA ILE A 29 8.93 4.78 5.15
C ILE A 29 8.55 3.79 4.02
N GLU A 30 9.19 3.87 2.84
CA GLU A 30 8.87 3.06 1.65
C GLU A 30 8.82 1.54 1.92
N ASP A 31 9.75 0.97 2.70
CA ASP A 31 9.76 -0.47 3.00
C ASP A 31 8.51 -0.91 3.78
N TYR A 32 8.08 -0.11 4.75
CA TYR A 32 6.82 -0.29 5.47
C TYR A 32 5.60 -0.12 4.53
N LEU A 33 5.75 0.63 3.44
CA LEU A 33 4.74 0.83 2.41
C LEU A 33 4.85 -0.13 1.20
N TYR A 34 5.85 -1.03 1.17
CA TYR A 34 6.00 -2.07 0.14
C TYR A 34 5.59 -3.49 0.60
N ARG A 35 5.77 -3.87 1.88
CA ARG A 35 5.42 -5.20 2.46
C ARG A 35 4.31 -6.09 1.84
N TYR A 36 3.12 -5.56 1.48
CA TYR A 36 1.98 -6.34 0.94
C TYR A 36 1.53 -5.97 -0.50
N ILE A 37 2.38 -5.37 -1.34
CA ILE A 37 2.02 -4.97 -2.71
C ILE A 37 3.07 -5.46 -3.72
N GLY A 38 2.73 -5.50 -5.01
CA GLY A 38 3.69 -5.84 -6.07
C GLY A 38 4.89 -4.88 -6.09
N HIS A 39 6.10 -5.45 -6.12
CA HIS A 39 7.31 -4.66 -6.36
C HIS A 39 7.39 -4.26 -7.83
N ILE A 40 7.84 -3.02 -8.06
CA ILE A 40 8.15 -2.51 -9.39
C ILE A 40 9.57 -2.90 -9.76
N ASN A 41 9.72 -3.37 -11.00
CA ASN A 41 11.02 -3.71 -11.55
C ASN A 41 11.45 -2.65 -12.58
N GLU A 42 12.75 -2.38 -12.65
CA GLU A 42 13.37 -1.56 -13.69
C GLU A 42 14.30 -2.47 -14.51
N LYS A 43 14.04 -2.58 -15.82
CA LYS A 43 14.89 -3.30 -16.79
C LYS A 43 15.23 -2.34 -17.92
N LYS A 44 16.33 -2.54 -18.64
CA LYS A 44 16.70 -1.66 -19.76
C LYS A 44 15.88 -1.93 -21.01
N SER A 45 15.60 -0.88 -21.78
CA SER A 45 15.17 -1.03 -23.18
C SER A 45 16.29 -1.65 -24.00
N VAL A 46 15.94 -2.59 -24.88
CA VAL A 46 16.87 -3.17 -25.86
C VAL A 46 17.02 -2.32 -27.13
N ILE A 47 16.28 -1.21 -27.27
CA ILE A 47 16.38 -0.25 -28.37
C ILE A 47 17.24 0.96 -27.97
N SER A 48 16.97 1.59 -26.82
CA SER A 48 17.66 2.82 -26.39
C SER A 48 18.57 2.71 -25.16
N ASP A 49 18.71 1.51 -24.55
CA ASP A 49 19.42 1.30 -23.27
C ASP A 49 18.83 2.06 -22.05
N LYS A 50 17.74 2.84 -22.22
CA LYS A 50 17.05 3.58 -21.17
C LYS A 50 16.47 2.64 -20.08
N PRO A 51 16.35 3.08 -18.82
CA PRO A 51 15.64 2.33 -17.79
C PRO A 51 14.12 2.39 -18.01
N VAL A 52 13.50 1.22 -18.18
CA VAL A 52 12.06 1.05 -18.38
C VAL A 52 11.43 0.47 -17.12
N THR A 53 10.36 1.12 -16.65
CA THR A 53 9.56 0.61 -15.54
C THR A 53 8.59 -0.47 -16.03
N ILE A 54 8.61 -1.64 -15.41
CA ILE A 54 7.74 -2.77 -15.74
C ILE A 54 6.92 -3.23 -14.52
N SER A 55 5.72 -3.74 -14.79
CA SER A 55 4.82 -4.28 -13.77
C SER A 55 5.13 -5.75 -13.49
N GLY A 56 5.20 -6.12 -12.21
CA GLY A 56 5.32 -7.50 -11.75
C GLY A 56 6.68 -8.16 -11.98
N SER A 57 6.87 -9.31 -11.34
CA SER A 57 8.03 -10.20 -11.51
C SER A 57 7.81 -11.28 -12.59
N GLU A 58 6.65 -11.31 -13.24
CA GLU A 58 6.26 -12.34 -14.22
C GLU A 58 6.93 -12.19 -15.60
N ILE A 59 7.71 -11.13 -15.82
CA ILE A 59 8.45 -10.93 -17.06
C ILE A 59 9.69 -11.82 -17.07
N CYS A 60 9.68 -12.79 -17.97
CA CYS A 60 10.77 -13.72 -18.26
C CYS A 60 12.15 -13.04 -18.19
N ASP A 61 13.12 -13.71 -17.57
CA ASP A 61 14.47 -13.15 -17.38
C ASP A 61 15.13 -12.73 -18.70
N ASN A 62 14.91 -13.53 -19.75
CA ASN A 62 15.39 -13.29 -21.11
C ASN A 62 14.42 -12.47 -21.99
N GLY A 63 13.33 -11.94 -21.40
CA GLY A 63 12.34 -11.14 -22.11
C GLY A 63 12.92 -9.81 -22.60
N LYS A 64 12.83 -9.55 -23.91
CA LYS A 64 13.17 -8.26 -24.50
C LYS A 64 12.16 -7.20 -24.06
N ILE A 65 12.64 -6.02 -23.68
CA ILE A 65 11.80 -4.92 -23.16
C ILE A 65 12.05 -3.66 -23.96
N ILE A 66 10.99 -2.89 -24.17
CA ILE A 66 11.01 -1.54 -24.74
C ILE A 66 10.22 -0.58 -23.86
N GLU A 67 10.58 0.69 -23.91
CA GLU A 67 9.75 1.79 -23.42
C GLU A 67 8.57 1.99 -24.38
N ASN A 68 7.39 2.33 -23.86
CA ASN A 68 6.21 2.51 -24.70
C ASN A 68 6.35 3.64 -25.74
N GLU A 69 7.29 4.57 -25.54
CA GLU A 69 7.65 5.60 -26.52
C GLU A 69 8.37 5.05 -27.76
N GLU A 70 8.94 3.83 -27.71
CA GLU A 70 9.73 3.20 -28.77
C GLU A 70 8.91 2.29 -29.70
N ILE A 71 7.58 2.43 -29.67
CA ILE A 71 6.67 1.54 -30.40
C ILE A 71 6.80 1.69 -31.93
N GLU A 72 7.15 2.89 -32.42
CA GLU A 72 7.36 3.14 -33.84
C GLU A 72 8.65 2.47 -34.35
N GLU A 73 9.75 2.54 -33.59
CA GLU A 73 10.99 1.82 -33.87
C GLU A 73 10.78 0.30 -33.84
N TYR A 74 10.03 -0.20 -32.87
CA TYR A 74 9.64 -1.60 -32.80
C TYR A 74 8.80 -2.04 -34.02
N GLU A 75 7.85 -1.22 -34.48
CA GLU A 75 7.12 -1.51 -35.72
C GLU A 75 8.03 -1.58 -36.96
N LEU A 76 9.08 -0.75 -37.04
CA LEU A 76 10.06 -0.82 -38.14
C LEU A 76 10.86 -2.13 -38.09
N LEU A 77 11.22 -2.61 -36.90
CA LEU A 77 11.82 -3.94 -36.72
C LEU A 77 10.84 -5.05 -37.16
N LEU A 78 9.56 -4.96 -36.78
CA LEU A 78 8.53 -5.93 -37.19
C LEU A 78 8.26 -5.94 -38.70
N LYS A 79 8.34 -4.79 -39.39
CA LYS A 79 8.15 -4.72 -40.86
C LYS A 79 9.22 -5.49 -41.65
N SER A 80 10.36 -5.81 -41.03
CA SER A 80 11.37 -6.72 -41.62
C SER A 80 10.96 -8.21 -41.59
N VAL A 81 9.95 -8.56 -40.80
CA VAL A 81 9.51 -9.94 -40.56
C VAL A 81 8.56 -10.40 -41.65
N LYS A 82 9.03 -11.32 -42.48
CA LYS A 82 8.16 -12.07 -43.39
C LYS A 82 7.77 -13.38 -42.72
N LEU A 83 6.49 -13.52 -42.41
CA LEU A 83 5.90 -14.82 -42.11
C LEU A 83 5.59 -15.52 -43.43
N ASP A 84 6.23 -16.65 -43.67
CA ASP A 84 5.89 -17.53 -44.79
C ASP A 84 4.68 -18.37 -44.40
N ILE A 85 3.60 -18.28 -45.18
CA ILE A 85 2.35 -18.99 -44.87
C ILE A 85 2.54 -20.52 -44.95
N ASP A 86 3.43 -21.00 -45.81
CA ASP A 86 3.74 -22.42 -45.96
C ASP A 86 4.60 -22.97 -44.79
N SER A 87 5.19 -22.07 -43.98
CA SER A 87 5.93 -22.41 -42.76
C SER A 87 5.04 -22.57 -41.52
N ILE A 88 3.81 -22.02 -41.54
CA ILE A 88 2.89 -22.04 -40.40
C ILE A 88 2.04 -23.32 -40.43
N LYS A 89 2.46 -24.33 -39.66
CA LYS A 89 1.75 -25.63 -39.57
C LYS A 89 0.84 -25.71 -38.35
N ASP A 90 1.27 -25.08 -37.25
CA ASP A 90 0.65 -25.12 -35.94
C ASP A 90 1.03 -23.86 -35.13
N VAL A 91 0.57 -23.77 -33.88
CA VAL A 91 0.85 -22.64 -32.98
C VAL A 91 2.34 -22.56 -32.63
N ASP A 92 3.02 -23.70 -32.48
CA ASP A 92 4.44 -23.75 -32.15
C ASP A 92 5.29 -23.17 -33.28
N SER A 93 4.94 -23.46 -34.54
CA SER A 93 5.55 -22.86 -35.73
C SER A 93 5.42 -21.32 -35.74
N ILE A 94 4.29 -20.77 -35.27
CA ILE A 94 4.11 -19.32 -35.12
C ILE A 94 5.01 -18.79 -34.01
N LEU A 95 5.01 -19.44 -32.84
CA LEU A 95 5.83 -19.05 -31.69
C LEU A 95 7.33 -19.10 -31.99
N GLU A 96 7.80 -20.05 -32.79
CA GLU A 96 9.18 -20.08 -33.28
C GLU A 96 9.46 -18.92 -34.24
N ALA A 97 8.57 -18.66 -35.20
CA ALA A 97 8.74 -17.59 -36.19
C ALA A 97 8.69 -16.17 -35.60
N VAL A 98 7.90 -15.94 -34.54
CA VAL A 98 7.75 -14.61 -33.89
C VAL A 98 8.41 -14.49 -32.53
N GLY A 99 8.77 -15.58 -31.85
CA GLY A 99 9.14 -15.58 -30.42
C GLY A 99 10.34 -14.72 -30.08
N GLU A 100 11.41 -14.80 -30.88
CA GLU A 100 12.57 -13.90 -30.75
C GLU A 100 12.24 -12.42 -30.99
N LYS A 101 11.04 -12.14 -31.51
CA LYS A 101 10.55 -10.83 -31.93
C LYS A 101 9.39 -10.34 -31.08
N LEU A 102 9.08 -11.03 -29.98
CA LEU A 102 8.14 -10.57 -28.95
C LEU A 102 8.90 -9.72 -27.92
N TYR A 103 8.36 -8.53 -27.64
CA TYR A 103 8.92 -7.55 -26.72
C TYR A 103 7.83 -7.14 -25.72
N TYR A 104 8.20 -6.99 -24.46
CA TYR A 104 7.35 -6.41 -23.43
C TYR A 104 7.45 -4.88 -23.48
N SER A 105 6.31 -4.18 -23.43
CA SER A 105 6.27 -2.72 -23.27
C SER A 105 6.14 -2.34 -21.80
N GLY A 106 6.94 -1.36 -21.37
CA GLY A 106 6.87 -0.74 -20.04
C GLY A 106 6.85 0.79 -20.11
N GLY A 107 6.73 1.45 -18.96
CA GLY A 107 6.55 2.91 -18.87
C GLY A 107 5.22 3.41 -19.45
N ILE A 108 4.23 2.52 -19.64
CA ILE A 108 2.98 2.80 -20.35
C ILE A 108 2.24 3.95 -19.65
N THR A 109 2.17 5.09 -20.33
CA THR A 109 1.56 6.33 -19.83
C THR A 109 0.61 6.88 -20.89
N LEU A 110 -0.69 6.91 -20.57
CA LEU A 110 -1.77 7.20 -21.50
C LEU A 110 -2.68 8.32 -20.99
N GLY A 111 -3.48 8.89 -21.89
CA GLY A 111 -4.42 9.97 -21.60
C GLY A 111 -3.71 11.27 -21.16
N ASN A 112 -4.39 12.08 -20.34
CA ASN A 112 -3.89 13.35 -19.81
C ASN A 112 -3.01 13.14 -18.56
N SER A 113 -2.09 12.17 -18.60
CA SER A 113 -1.21 11.85 -17.48
C SER A 113 -0.02 12.83 -17.38
N LYS A 114 0.33 13.27 -16.17
CA LYS A 114 1.40 14.29 -15.93
C LYS A 114 2.18 14.02 -14.65
N TYR A 115 3.48 14.31 -14.65
CA TYR A 115 4.35 14.04 -13.49
C TYR A 115 4.27 12.56 -13.08
N VAL A 116 4.62 11.68 -14.01
CA VAL A 116 4.72 10.23 -13.81
C VAL A 116 6.20 9.89 -13.73
N GLN A 117 6.63 9.11 -12.73
CA GLN A 117 8.02 8.75 -12.52
C GLN A 117 8.12 7.31 -11.97
N LYS A 118 9.03 6.50 -12.52
CA LYS A 118 9.25 5.10 -12.11
C LYS A 118 7.93 4.32 -12.00
N SER A 119 7.03 4.48 -12.96
CA SER A 119 5.67 3.94 -12.90
C SER A 119 5.24 3.35 -14.24
N ASN A 120 4.28 2.42 -14.22
CA ASN A 120 3.79 1.72 -15.42
C ASN A 120 2.26 1.67 -15.45
N ARG A 121 1.66 1.56 -16.64
CA ARG A 121 0.20 1.47 -16.85
C ARG A 121 -0.57 2.60 -16.14
N CYS A 122 -0.17 3.84 -16.40
CA CYS A 122 -0.79 5.06 -15.85
C CYS A 122 -1.74 5.69 -16.87
N VAL A 123 -2.99 5.99 -16.49
CA VAL A 123 -4.03 6.57 -17.35
C VAL A 123 -4.70 7.75 -16.65
N ASP A 124 -4.79 8.90 -17.34
CA ASP A 124 -5.44 10.14 -16.86
C ASP A 124 -5.08 10.55 -15.41
N SER A 125 -3.82 10.40 -15.02
CA SER A 125 -3.38 10.53 -13.62
C SER A 125 -2.23 11.52 -13.43
N SER A 126 -2.13 12.11 -12.24
CA SER A 126 -1.12 13.16 -11.96
C SER A 126 -0.37 12.93 -10.67
N PHE A 127 0.94 13.22 -10.67
CA PHE A 127 1.84 12.93 -9.54
C PHE A 127 1.78 11.45 -9.16
N VAL A 128 2.39 10.62 -10.00
CA VAL A 128 2.46 9.16 -9.81
C VAL A 128 3.93 8.75 -9.69
N TYR A 129 4.30 8.13 -8.57
CA TYR A 129 5.67 7.71 -8.28
C TYR A 129 5.70 6.27 -7.83
N LYS A 130 6.65 5.46 -8.34
CA LYS A 130 6.82 4.05 -7.93
C LYS A 130 5.45 3.34 -7.82
N SER A 131 4.65 3.40 -8.88
CA SER A 131 3.31 2.79 -8.93
C SER A 131 3.06 2.02 -10.22
N MET A 132 2.24 0.97 -10.16
CA MET A 132 1.68 0.32 -11.33
C MET A 132 0.14 0.42 -11.33
N ASP A 133 -0.44 0.38 -12.52
CA ASP A 133 -1.90 0.30 -12.74
C ASP A 133 -2.67 1.43 -12.03
N VAL A 134 -2.51 2.65 -12.53
CA VAL A 134 -3.10 3.85 -11.93
C VAL A 134 -4.08 4.47 -12.92
N TYR A 135 -5.38 4.43 -12.60
CA TYR A 135 -6.44 4.76 -13.56
C TYR A 135 -7.28 5.98 -13.13
N GLU A 136 -7.66 6.78 -14.14
CA GLU A 136 -8.74 7.78 -14.14
C GLU A 136 -8.78 8.77 -12.96
N GLY A 137 -8.07 9.89 -13.11
CA GLY A 137 -8.19 11.03 -12.22
C GLY A 137 -7.57 10.84 -10.85
N CYS A 138 -6.66 9.87 -10.71
CA CYS A 138 -5.86 9.71 -9.50
C CYS A 138 -4.81 10.84 -9.39
N LYS A 139 -4.66 11.37 -8.18
CA LYS A 139 -3.65 12.37 -7.84
C LYS A 139 -2.80 11.90 -6.68
N TYR A 140 -1.51 12.15 -6.78
CA TYR A 140 -0.52 11.97 -5.72
C TYR A 140 -0.55 10.53 -5.17
N VAL A 141 -0.21 9.59 -6.04
CA VAL A 141 -0.16 8.16 -5.75
C VAL A 141 1.30 7.74 -5.61
N ALA A 142 1.60 6.97 -4.57
CA ALA A 142 2.82 6.18 -4.55
C ALA A 142 2.58 4.78 -4.04
N LEU A 143 3.40 3.84 -4.54
CA LEU A 143 3.47 2.47 -4.03
C LEU A 143 2.11 1.78 -4.22
N SER A 144 1.70 1.66 -5.48
CA SER A 144 0.35 1.24 -5.87
C SER A 144 0.34 0.07 -6.85
N ASP A 145 -0.70 -0.76 -6.69
CA ASP A 145 -1.06 -1.93 -7.47
C ASP A 145 -2.49 -2.34 -7.01
N GLN A 146 -3.61 -1.76 -7.45
CA GLN A 146 -3.94 -0.73 -8.47
C GLN A 146 -4.94 0.31 -7.86
N VAL A 147 -5.32 1.42 -8.52
CA VAL A 147 -6.30 2.42 -7.96
C VAL A 147 -7.26 3.07 -8.97
N ARG A 148 -8.46 3.50 -8.51
CA ARG A 148 -9.45 4.25 -9.34
C ARG A 148 -10.34 5.32 -8.66
N LYS A 149 -9.79 6.10 -7.73
CA LYS A 149 -9.91 7.59 -7.67
C LYS A 149 -9.35 8.09 -6.35
N CYS A 150 -8.42 9.03 -6.41
CA CYS A 150 -7.48 9.25 -5.32
C CYS A 150 -7.02 10.70 -5.20
N GLU A 151 -7.00 11.18 -3.96
CA GLU A 151 -6.21 12.29 -3.44
C GLU A 151 -6.18 12.08 -1.91
N TYR A 152 -5.36 11.21 -1.30
CA TYR A 152 -4.00 10.72 -1.58
C TYR A 152 -3.85 9.27 -1.05
N VAL A 153 -2.93 8.44 -1.57
CA VAL A 153 -2.77 7.02 -1.15
C VAL A 153 -1.29 6.58 -1.18
N PHE A 154 -0.79 6.06 -0.06
CA PHE A 154 0.58 5.53 0.10
C PHE A 154 0.63 4.34 1.07
N GLY A 155 0.65 3.06 0.69
CA GLY A 155 0.48 2.40 -0.61
C GLY A 155 -0.62 1.32 -0.57
N VAL A 156 -0.87 0.64 -1.70
CA VAL A 156 -2.17 0.00 -2.05
C VAL A 156 -1.98 -1.03 -3.19
N GLY A 157 -2.86 -1.99 -3.51
CA GLY A 157 -4.23 -2.22 -3.06
C GLY A 157 -4.80 -3.56 -3.55
N LEU A 158 -5.82 -3.61 -4.42
CA LEU A 158 -6.46 -2.52 -5.18
C LEU A 158 -7.28 -1.53 -4.31
N SER A 159 -7.65 -0.35 -4.88
CA SER A 159 -8.68 0.51 -4.27
C SER A 159 -9.44 1.51 -5.16
N GLY A 160 -10.44 2.17 -4.56
CA GLY A 160 -11.07 3.44 -4.99
C GLY A 160 -11.95 3.98 -3.85
N GLU A 161 -12.86 4.92 -4.04
CA GLU A 161 -12.56 6.36 -4.01
C GLU A 161 -11.87 6.75 -2.68
N ASN A 162 -10.80 7.56 -2.67
CA ASN A 162 -9.92 7.74 -1.50
C ASN A 162 -9.66 9.20 -1.09
N ASN A 163 -9.71 9.46 0.22
CA ASN A 163 -9.41 10.78 0.82
C ASN A 163 -9.00 10.73 2.33
N PHE A 164 -7.85 10.25 2.80
CA PHE A 164 -6.60 9.77 2.21
C PHE A 164 -6.23 8.42 2.91
N ILE A 165 -5.25 7.64 2.40
CA ILE A 165 -4.84 6.34 2.99
C ILE A 165 -3.32 6.17 3.21
N ILE A 166 -2.94 5.56 4.34
CA ILE A 166 -1.62 4.98 4.63
C ILE A 166 -1.83 3.72 5.50
N ARG A 167 -2.20 2.52 5.02
CA ARG A 167 -1.81 1.76 3.82
C ARG A 167 -2.88 0.65 3.59
N GLY A 168 -3.13 0.16 2.37
CA GLY A 168 -4.27 -0.74 2.08
C GLY A 168 -3.99 -2.00 1.24
N HIS A 169 -4.87 -3.00 1.35
CA HIS A 169 -4.96 -4.25 0.54
C HIS A 169 -6.26 -4.98 0.94
N GLU A 170 -7.43 -4.83 0.32
CA GLU A 170 -7.92 -4.14 -0.88
C GLU A 170 -9.25 -3.46 -0.42
N VAL A 171 -9.51 -2.19 -0.80
CA VAL A 171 -10.50 -1.32 -0.09
C VAL A 171 -11.36 -0.44 -1.02
N TRP A 172 -12.58 -0.09 -0.61
CA TRP A 172 -13.46 0.78 -1.41
C TRP A 172 -14.29 1.78 -0.59
N ARG A 173 -14.13 3.08 -0.90
CA ARG A 173 -14.72 4.31 -0.31
C ARG A 173 -14.20 4.71 1.08
N ASP A 174 -13.03 5.35 1.10
CA ASP A 174 -12.32 5.74 2.33
C ASP A 174 -12.15 7.25 2.50
N THR A 175 -12.50 7.78 3.68
CA THR A 175 -12.10 9.11 4.14
C THR A 175 -11.32 8.98 5.45
N ARG A 176 -9.98 9.07 5.33
CA ARG A 176 -8.96 8.87 6.39
C ARG A 176 -8.87 7.43 6.91
N CYS A 177 -7.83 6.70 6.47
CA CYS A 177 -7.50 5.37 7.02
C CYS A 177 -5.98 5.17 7.20
N PHE A 178 -5.60 4.56 8.33
CA PHE A 178 -4.23 4.25 8.70
C PHE A 178 -4.07 2.74 9.01
N GLU A 179 -3.52 2.02 8.05
CA GLU A 179 -3.50 0.55 7.84
C GLU A 179 -4.85 -0.20 7.88
N ALA A 180 -5.27 -0.75 6.73
CA ALA A 180 -6.48 -1.53 6.56
C ALA A 180 -6.32 -2.76 5.66
N PHE A 181 -7.05 -3.83 6.01
CA PHE A 181 -7.10 -5.09 5.29
C PHE A 181 -8.56 -5.51 5.07
N ARG A 182 -8.99 -5.70 3.81
CA ARG A 182 -10.39 -6.04 3.42
C ARG A 182 -11.43 -5.18 4.15
N THR A 183 -11.50 -3.90 3.80
CA THR A 183 -12.39 -2.93 4.47
C THR A 183 -13.32 -2.27 3.45
N TYR A 184 -14.61 -2.19 3.80
CA TYR A 184 -15.67 -1.74 2.90
C TYR A 184 -16.54 -0.69 3.59
N ASN A 185 -16.83 0.44 2.90
CA ASN A 185 -17.71 1.52 3.37
C ASN A 185 -17.42 1.96 4.82
N SER A 186 -16.16 2.20 5.18
CA SER A 186 -15.74 2.51 6.55
C SER A 186 -14.89 3.79 6.62
N SER A 187 -14.84 4.46 7.78
CA SER A 187 -14.10 5.72 7.93
C SER A 187 -13.44 5.90 9.32
N ASP A 188 -12.44 6.78 9.40
CA ASP A 188 -11.67 7.03 10.63
C ASP A 188 -11.14 5.73 11.29
N CYS A 189 -10.58 4.83 10.47
CA CYS A 189 -10.13 3.51 10.92
C CYS A 189 -8.59 3.41 11.01
N TYR A 190 -8.12 2.74 12.05
CA TYR A 190 -6.71 2.62 12.42
C TYR A 190 -6.37 1.17 12.79
N PHE A 191 -5.48 0.50 12.04
CA PHE A 191 -5.13 -0.92 12.24
C PHE A 191 -6.36 -1.84 12.29
N VAL A 192 -7.04 -1.99 11.16
CA VAL A 192 -8.29 -2.76 11.08
C VAL A 192 -8.27 -3.88 10.04
N ALA A 193 -9.05 -4.93 10.28
CA ALA A 193 -9.18 -6.06 9.37
C ALA A 193 -10.62 -6.56 9.27
N ASN A 194 -11.10 -6.78 8.03
CA ASN A 194 -12.42 -7.33 7.74
C ASN A 194 -13.55 -6.50 8.37
N LEU A 195 -13.66 -5.23 7.96
CA LEU A 195 -14.63 -4.26 8.45
C LEU A 195 -15.63 -3.87 7.36
N GLU A 196 -16.90 -3.70 7.75
CA GLU A 196 -17.99 -3.36 6.84
C GLU A 196 -18.96 -2.35 7.51
N GLY A 197 -19.09 -1.15 6.95
CA GLY A 197 -19.98 -0.12 7.51
C GLY A 197 -19.52 0.46 8.87
N CYS A 198 -18.23 0.40 9.17
CA CYS A 198 -17.68 0.79 10.47
C CYS A 198 -17.09 2.20 10.49
N ASN A 199 -17.17 2.89 11.62
CA ASN A 199 -16.67 4.26 11.75
C ASN A 199 -15.96 4.45 13.09
N ASN A 200 -14.82 5.14 13.13
CA ASN A 200 -14.07 5.34 14.39
C ASN A 200 -13.75 4.01 15.09
N CYS A 201 -12.88 3.21 14.46
CA CYS A 201 -12.48 1.88 14.94
C CYS A 201 -10.95 1.77 14.96
N MET A 202 -10.40 1.26 16.06
CA MET A 202 -8.95 1.10 16.24
C MET A 202 -8.63 -0.32 16.74
N PHE A 203 -7.60 -0.97 16.18
CA PHE A 203 -7.22 -2.35 16.54
C PHE A 203 -8.42 -3.31 16.58
N SER A 204 -9.31 -3.22 15.59
CA SER A 204 -10.62 -3.87 15.60
C SER A 204 -10.82 -4.73 14.35
N PHE A 205 -11.43 -5.90 14.54
CA PHE A 205 -11.38 -7.00 13.57
C PHE A 205 -12.73 -7.73 13.45
N ASN A 206 -13.12 -8.08 12.22
CA ASN A 206 -14.36 -8.83 11.90
C ASN A 206 -15.64 -8.11 12.39
N GLN A 207 -15.76 -6.80 12.10
CA GLN A 207 -16.83 -5.95 12.63
C GLN A 207 -17.77 -5.45 11.52
N ARG A 208 -19.06 -5.31 11.86
CA ARG A 208 -20.12 -4.84 10.96
C ARG A 208 -21.00 -3.79 11.62
N ASN A 209 -21.17 -2.64 10.97
CA ASN A 209 -22.05 -1.55 11.42
C ASN A 209 -21.79 -1.12 12.88
N LYS A 210 -20.51 -0.98 13.26
CA LYS A 210 -20.07 -0.57 14.61
C LYS A 210 -19.34 0.76 14.61
N SER A 211 -19.30 1.40 15.77
CA SER A 211 -18.54 2.62 15.99
C SER A 211 -17.98 2.76 17.39
N ASN A 212 -16.91 3.56 17.51
CA ASN A 212 -16.17 3.82 18.75
C ASN A 212 -15.60 2.53 19.36
N LEU A 213 -14.94 1.72 18.54
CA LEU A 213 -14.32 0.46 18.96
C LEU A 213 -12.81 0.63 19.19
N ILE A 214 -12.31 0.06 20.29
CA ILE A 214 -10.87 -0.16 20.51
C ILE A 214 -10.68 -1.60 20.96
N GLY A 215 -9.95 -2.43 20.21
CA GLY A 215 -9.79 -3.85 20.56
C GLY A 215 -11.11 -4.64 20.54
N ASN A 216 -12.04 -4.30 19.64
CA ASN A 216 -13.43 -4.77 19.63
C ASN A 216 -14.29 -4.40 20.86
N LEU A 217 -13.76 -3.67 21.86
CA LEU A 217 -14.57 -3.12 22.94
C LEU A 217 -15.26 -1.83 22.48
N GLN A 218 -16.58 -1.77 22.60
CA GLN A 218 -17.35 -0.57 22.32
C GLN A 218 -17.35 0.38 23.51
N LEU A 219 -16.92 1.62 23.28
CA LEU A 219 -16.76 2.67 24.28
C LEU A 219 -17.80 3.78 24.10
N SER A 220 -17.98 4.62 25.13
CA SER A 220 -18.61 5.93 24.90
C SER A 220 -17.73 6.79 23.98
N LYS A 221 -18.34 7.78 23.32
CA LYS A 221 -17.63 8.66 22.37
C LYS A 221 -16.43 9.37 23.01
N ASP A 222 -16.57 9.84 24.25
CA ASP A 222 -15.55 10.64 24.91
C ASP A 222 -14.38 9.77 25.42
N GLU A 223 -14.67 8.55 25.90
CA GLU A 223 -13.66 7.55 26.24
C GLU A 223 -12.86 7.13 24.99
N TYR A 224 -13.56 6.87 23.87
CA TYR A 224 -12.95 6.54 22.60
C TYR A 224 -11.99 7.65 22.13
N LEU A 225 -12.45 8.91 22.09
CA LEU A 225 -11.61 10.03 21.63
C LEU A 225 -10.37 10.21 22.51
N LYS A 226 -10.53 10.13 23.83
CA LYS A 226 -9.44 10.23 24.80
C LYS A 226 -8.41 9.11 24.66
N LEU A 227 -8.83 7.88 24.36
CA LEU A 227 -7.93 6.75 24.20
C LEU A 227 -7.29 6.73 22.80
N ARG A 228 -8.05 7.05 21.74
CA ARG A 228 -7.54 7.24 20.35
C ARG A 228 -6.38 8.22 20.33
N GLN A 229 -6.51 9.38 20.99
CA GLN A 229 -5.46 10.40 20.98
C GLN A 229 -4.10 9.86 21.48
N LYS A 230 -4.11 9.10 22.58
CA LYS A 230 -2.90 8.49 23.14
C LYS A 230 -2.29 7.45 22.20
N LEU A 231 -3.11 6.53 21.70
CA LEU A 231 -2.65 5.45 20.83
C LEU A 231 -2.07 6.00 19.51
N VAL A 232 -2.67 7.05 18.94
CA VAL A 232 -2.14 7.73 17.75
C VAL A 232 -0.79 8.41 18.03
N GLU A 233 -0.62 9.02 19.20
CA GLU A 233 0.65 9.60 19.63
C GLU A 233 1.75 8.54 19.80
N ASP A 234 1.45 7.41 20.45
CA ASP A 234 2.39 6.29 20.61
C ASP A 234 2.82 5.73 19.24
N ILE A 235 1.87 5.46 18.35
CA ILE A 235 2.12 5.00 16.98
C ILE A 235 3.02 5.97 16.21
N ARG A 236 2.72 7.28 16.26
CA ARG A 236 3.51 8.33 15.63
C ARG A 236 4.96 8.29 16.11
N ASN A 237 5.17 8.15 17.41
CA ASN A 237 6.51 8.15 18.00
C ASN A 237 7.30 6.92 17.53
N ILE A 238 6.67 5.73 17.51
CA ILE A 238 7.28 4.51 16.98
C ILE A 238 7.64 4.66 15.50
N LEU A 239 6.76 5.23 14.68
CA LEU A 239 7.03 5.48 13.25
C LEU A 239 8.15 6.50 13.03
N LYS A 240 8.24 7.55 13.85
CA LYS A 240 9.35 8.52 13.79
C LYS A 240 10.70 7.86 14.07
N GLU A 241 10.78 7.02 15.09
CA GLU A 241 11.99 6.34 15.55
C GLU A 241 12.39 5.18 14.63
N LYS A 242 11.47 4.24 14.40
CA LYS A 242 11.78 2.92 13.79
C LYS A 242 11.47 2.83 12.30
N LYS A 243 10.78 3.84 11.75
CA LYS A 243 10.32 3.89 10.35
C LYS A 243 9.40 2.74 9.92
N THR A 244 8.96 1.92 10.87
CA THR A 244 8.12 0.75 10.64
C THR A 244 7.38 0.34 11.91
N ILE A 245 6.31 -0.42 11.73
CA ILE A 245 5.48 -1.04 12.78
C ILE A 245 5.08 -2.45 12.32
N PRO A 246 4.70 -3.36 13.24
CA PRO A 246 4.06 -4.61 12.88
C PRO A 246 2.76 -4.31 12.13
N GLY A 247 2.59 -4.88 10.94
CA GLY A 247 1.41 -4.68 10.12
C GLY A 247 0.26 -5.60 10.52
N ILE A 248 -0.95 -5.22 10.17
CA ILE A 248 -2.18 -5.93 10.55
C ILE A 248 -2.18 -7.42 10.15
N VAL A 249 -1.61 -7.77 8.99
CA VAL A 249 -1.50 -9.16 8.54
C VAL A 249 -0.53 -9.96 9.42
N GLU A 250 0.59 -9.37 9.86
CA GLU A 250 1.53 -10.04 10.78
C GLU A 250 0.88 -10.31 12.14
N ILE A 251 0.15 -9.33 12.68
CA ILE A 251 -0.57 -9.43 13.96
C ILE A 251 -1.61 -10.57 13.94
N ILE A 252 -2.28 -10.77 12.79
CA ILE A 252 -3.31 -11.80 12.63
C ILE A 252 -2.72 -13.18 12.27
N ALA A 253 -1.77 -13.23 11.33
CA ALA A 253 -1.26 -14.49 10.77
C ALA A 253 -0.16 -15.13 11.62
N TYR A 254 0.62 -14.31 12.35
CA TYR A 254 1.73 -14.76 13.19
C TYR A 254 1.54 -14.25 14.61
N PRO A 255 0.65 -14.86 15.42
CA PRO A 255 0.70 -14.66 16.86
C PRO A 255 2.10 -15.09 17.32
N HIS A 256 2.95 -14.10 17.66
CA HIS A 256 4.30 -14.37 18.14
C HIS A 256 4.20 -15.43 19.24
N LYS A 257 4.94 -16.54 19.11
CA LYS A 257 5.25 -17.35 20.29
C LYS A 257 5.79 -16.35 21.32
N PRO A 258 5.18 -16.21 22.51
CA PRO A 258 5.61 -15.20 23.47
C PRO A 258 7.09 -15.43 23.68
N SER A 259 7.92 -14.42 23.40
CA SER A 259 9.35 -14.61 23.51
C SER A 259 9.63 -15.00 24.96
N SER A 260 10.48 -16.00 25.18
CA SER A 260 10.91 -16.41 26.52
C SER A 260 11.80 -15.36 27.22
N SER A 261 11.70 -14.11 26.76
CA SER A 261 12.42 -12.92 27.17
C SER A 261 11.48 -11.75 27.49
N MET A 262 10.14 -11.95 27.52
CA MET A 262 9.28 -10.99 28.23
C MET A 262 9.68 -11.02 29.71
N PRO A 263 10.11 -9.90 30.31
CA PRO A 263 10.47 -9.87 31.72
C PRO A 263 9.25 -10.19 32.58
N GLU A 264 9.40 -11.07 33.57
CA GLU A 264 8.34 -11.53 34.47
C GLU A 264 7.76 -10.41 35.38
N GLU A 265 8.33 -9.20 35.31
CA GLU A 265 8.12 -8.09 36.26
C GLU A 265 6.69 -7.55 36.36
N ILE A 266 5.77 -7.90 35.45
CA ILE A 266 4.37 -7.47 35.51
C ILE A 266 3.50 -8.43 36.34
N SER A 267 3.94 -9.69 36.57
CA SER A 267 3.12 -10.71 37.27
C SER A 267 3.20 -10.65 38.81
N SER A 268 4.18 -9.93 39.38
CA SER A 268 4.49 -10.02 40.81
C SER A 268 3.85 -8.93 41.71
N LYS A 269 3.24 -7.88 41.15
CA LYS A 269 2.48 -6.87 41.93
C LYS A 269 1.07 -7.34 42.31
N LYS A 270 0.98 -8.54 42.91
CA LYS A 270 -0.14 -8.85 43.82
C LYS A 270 0.05 -8.03 45.09
N THR A 271 -0.67 -6.91 45.19
CA THR A 271 -0.78 -6.14 46.41
C THR A 271 -1.31 -7.06 47.52
N LYS A 272 -0.44 -7.46 48.46
CA LYS A 272 -0.88 -8.07 49.73
C LYS A 272 -1.46 -6.96 50.61
N GLU A 273 -2.64 -6.46 50.26
CA GLU A 273 -3.50 -5.80 51.24
C GLU A 273 -3.89 -6.85 52.28
N THR A 274 -3.11 -6.85 53.36
CA THR A 274 -3.35 -7.70 54.51
C THR A 274 -4.47 -7.04 55.30
N ILE A 275 -5.72 -7.39 54.98
CA ILE A 275 -6.89 -6.93 55.72
C ILE A 275 -6.76 -7.46 57.14
N ALA A 276 -6.39 -6.57 58.08
CA ALA A 276 -6.35 -6.90 59.49
C ALA A 276 -7.78 -7.26 59.97
N PRO A 277 -7.95 -8.34 60.75
CA PRO A 277 -9.27 -8.66 61.30
C PRO A 277 -9.69 -7.53 62.25
N LYS A 278 -10.92 -7.02 62.08
CA LYS A 278 -11.54 -6.17 63.08
C LYS A 278 -11.79 -6.99 64.33
N GLU A 279 -11.25 -6.54 65.45
CA GLU A 279 -11.65 -7.04 66.77
C GLU A 279 -13.14 -6.76 66.97
N ILE A 280 -13.86 -7.79 67.43
CA ILE A 280 -15.27 -7.69 67.80
C ILE A 280 -15.28 -7.52 69.32
N GLU A 281 -15.48 -6.29 69.79
CA GLU A 281 -15.78 -6.04 71.20
C GLU A 281 -17.21 -6.56 71.50
N THR A 282 -17.32 -7.33 72.58
CA THR A 282 -18.56 -7.86 73.17
C THR A 282 -18.77 -7.29 74.56
#